data_AF-A0A7S2GMR7-F1
#
_entry.id   AF-A0A7S2GMR7-F1
#
_cell.length_a   1.000
_cell.length_b   1.000
_cell.length_c   1.000
_cell.angle_alpha   90.00
_cell.angle_beta   90.00
_cell.angle_gamma   90.00
#
_symmetry.space_group_name_H-M   'P 1'
#
loop_
_entity.id
_entity.type
_entity.pdbx_description
1 polymer ?
#
loop_
_entity_poly.entity_id
_entity_poly.type
_entity_poly.pdbx_seq_one_letter_code
_entity_poly.pdbx_strand_id
1 'polypeptide(L)'
;CVIMCGLGRAGGDRQKELADSEGRGRVLAKTVAGLPPRVVKGTPAGQHFGIGGVWARAMTPAARPSWVKFSKAKVCGEGSPCTSTSVHDADTKYAAGPVYLAHIDDWRAVAEQWWRMMPRVHAQYPQLLAEMYAFTMAVANLTLPWALVSHFMVSDPGTMSPTESWPWIEDLTDSPDGPSAVCNGATATTLPAATRDRINGPSLPTVLHYCQRYLAADHIFAKRKVPHDLFSCEGQVPTLMPFNATTILRELGPKPSVKAIRTSFMLCHLIPMVNSALVSYRRDVCNETQVR
;
A
#
# COMPACT_ATOMS: atom_id res chain seq x y z
N CYS A 1 -11.31 -9.01 2.87
CA CYS A 1 -10.16 -9.25 1.98
C CYS A 1 -10.67 -9.90 0.70
N VAL A 2 -10.37 -9.34 -0.47
CA VAL A 2 -10.64 -10.00 -1.75
C VAL A 2 -9.35 -10.67 -2.19
N ILE A 3 -9.36 -11.99 -2.33
CA ILE A 3 -8.34 -12.73 -3.07
C ILE A 3 -8.78 -12.72 -4.53
N MET A 4 -7.93 -12.24 -5.44
CA MET A 4 -8.14 -12.36 -6.88
C MET A 4 -6.87 -12.94 -7.52
N CYS A 5 -6.94 -14.20 -7.91
CA CYS A 5 -5.90 -14.86 -8.66
C CYS A 5 -5.83 -14.32 -10.11
N GLY A 6 -4.61 -14.10 -10.58
CA GLY A 6 -4.16 -14.34 -11.96
C GLY A 6 -4.91 -13.66 -13.12
N LEU A 7 -4.24 -12.69 -13.75
CA LEU A 7 -4.39 -12.45 -15.20
C LEU A 7 -3.03 -12.15 -15.82
N GLY A 8 -2.66 -12.95 -16.83
CA GLY A 8 -1.77 -12.57 -17.93
C GLY A 8 -0.26 -12.45 -17.63
N ARG A 9 0.55 -13.25 -18.33
CA ARG A 9 1.97 -12.93 -18.53
C ARG A 9 2.09 -11.67 -19.39
N ALA A 10 2.42 -10.53 -18.78
CA ALA A 10 3.02 -9.42 -19.51
C ALA A 10 4.54 -9.64 -19.53
N GLY A 11 5.03 -10.30 -20.58
CA GLY A 11 6.44 -10.21 -20.95
C GLY A 11 6.67 -8.87 -21.62
N GLY A 12 7.12 -7.88 -20.86
CA GLY A 12 7.41 -6.53 -21.32
C GLY A 12 8.36 -5.86 -20.33
N ASP A 13 9.14 -4.88 -20.80
CA ASP A 13 10.18 -4.22 -20.02
C ASP A 13 9.71 -3.83 -18.61
N ARG A 14 10.57 -4.08 -17.60
CA ARG A 14 10.39 -3.47 -16.27
C ARG A 14 10.41 -1.96 -16.49
N GLN A 15 9.26 -1.30 -16.39
CA GLN A 15 9.11 0.13 -16.66
C GLN A 15 9.87 0.92 -15.56
N LYS A 16 11.15 1.21 -15.82
CA LYS A 16 12.09 1.86 -14.88
C LYS A 16 11.77 3.36 -14.76
N GLU A 17 10.67 3.68 -14.09
CA GLU A 17 10.19 5.06 -14.02
C GLU A 17 10.87 5.86 -12.90
N LEU A 18 11.58 6.90 -13.36
CA LEU A 18 12.39 7.88 -12.65
C LEU A 18 13.61 7.30 -11.91
N ALA A 19 14.78 7.72 -12.40
CA ALA A 19 16.02 7.67 -11.65
C ALA A 19 16.04 8.72 -10.55
N ASP A 20 16.73 8.44 -9.45
CA ASP A 20 17.21 9.47 -8.54
C ASP A 20 18.31 10.33 -9.20
N SER A 21 18.84 11.31 -8.46
CA SER A 21 19.94 12.18 -8.90
C SER A 21 21.25 11.44 -9.24
N GLU A 22 21.35 10.14 -8.93
CA GLU A 22 22.50 9.27 -9.20
C GLU A 22 22.23 8.28 -10.35
N GLY A 23 21.11 8.41 -11.07
CA GLY A 23 20.77 7.53 -12.19
C GLY A 23 20.11 6.21 -11.78
N ARG A 24 19.84 5.98 -10.49
CA ARG A 24 19.29 4.71 -9.98
C ARG A 24 17.76 4.77 -10.09
N GLY A 25 17.16 3.93 -10.95
CA GLY A 25 15.70 3.82 -11.09
C GLY A 25 15.03 3.47 -9.75
N ARG A 26 14.30 4.43 -9.16
CA ARG A 26 13.92 4.36 -7.73
C ARG A 26 12.53 4.90 -7.37
N VAL A 27 11.65 5.32 -8.31
CA VAL A 27 10.40 6.05 -7.92
C VAL A 27 9.07 5.41 -8.36
N LEU A 28 8.95 4.69 -9.48
CA LEU A 28 7.66 4.07 -9.91
C LEU A 28 6.45 5.05 -9.96
N ALA A 29 6.71 6.33 -10.24
CA ALA A 29 5.71 7.40 -10.18
C ALA A 29 5.15 7.74 -11.56
N LYS A 30 3.82 7.75 -11.67
CA LYS A 30 3.10 7.84 -12.95
C LYS A 30 2.88 9.29 -13.39
N THR A 31 2.65 10.21 -12.44
CA THR A 31 2.22 11.60 -12.73
C THR A 31 2.68 12.63 -11.68
N VAL A 32 3.93 12.58 -11.20
CA VAL A 32 4.47 13.53 -10.18
C VAL A 32 5.10 14.81 -10.73
N ALA A 33 5.29 14.93 -12.04
CA ALA A 33 5.90 16.11 -12.64
C ALA A 33 5.02 17.36 -12.41
N GLY A 34 5.63 18.45 -11.93
CA GLY A 34 4.93 19.72 -11.68
C GLY A 34 4.16 19.81 -10.35
N LEU A 35 4.31 18.83 -9.44
CA LEU A 35 3.74 18.95 -8.10
C LEU A 35 4.38 20.11 -7.31
N PRO A 36 3.59 20.93 -6.58
CA PRO A 36 4.11 21.94 -5.68
C PRO A 36 4.82 21.32 -4.47
N PRO A 37 5.79 22.02 -3.83
CA PRO A 37 6.55 21.51 -2.69
C PRO A 37 5.74 21.41 -1.38
N ARG A 38 4.45 21.72 -1.42
CA ARG A 38 3.48 21.68 -0.32
C ARG A 38 2.09 21.43 -0.89
N VAL A 39 1.17 20.94 -0.07
CA VAL A 39 -0.22 20.73 -0.48
C VAL A 39 -0.86 22.05 -0.90
N VAL A 40 -1.33 22.13 -2.14
CA VAL A 40 -2.08 23.26 -2.71
C VAL A 40 -3.41 22.74 -3.27
N LYS A 41 -4.42 23.61 -3.27
CA LYS A 41 -5.76 23.33 -3.83
C LYS A 41 -5.67 22.98 -5.31
N GLY A 42 -6.38 21.94 -5.72
CA GLY A 42 -6.39 21.46 -7.11
C GLY A 42 -5.20 20.59 -7.50
N THR A 43 -4.24 20.34 -6.59
CA THR A 43 -3.08 19.48 -6.85
C THR A 43 -2.97 18.33 -5.84
N PRO A 44 -3.98 17.42 -5.76
CA PRO A 44 -3.90 16.27 -4.88
C PRO A 44 -2.93 15.22 -5.41
N ALA A 45 -2.37 14.43 -4.50
CA ALA A 45 -1.49 13.31 -4.78
C ALA A 45 -1.90 12.10 -3.94
N GLY A 46 -1.68 10.90 -4.44
CA GLY A 46 -2.01 9.70 -3.68
C GLY A 46 -1.39 8.43 -4.23
N GLN A 47 -1.48 7.38 -3.43
CA GLN A 47 -1.04 6.06 -3.82
C GLN A 47 -1.83 5.61 -5.06
N HIS A 48 -1.13 5.21 -6.12
CA HIS A 48 -1.73 4.55 -7.27
C HIS A 48 -2.30 3.21 -6.82
N PHE A 49 -3.59 3.01 -7.02
CA PHE A 49 -4.29 1.78 -6.63
C PHE A 49 -4.97 1.20 -7.86
N GLY A 50 -4.30 0.26 -8.53
CA GLY A 50 -4.64 -0.18 -9.90
C GLY A 50 -6.04 -0.80 -10.11
N ILE A 51 -6.83 -1.04 -9.05
CA ILE A 51 -8.25 -1.38 -9.20
C ILE A 51 -9.15 -0.14 -9.39
N GLY A 52 -8.70 1.04 -8.96
CA GLY A 52 -9.49 2.27 -8.86
C GLY A 52 -10.05 2.78 -10.20
N GLY A 53 -9.43 2.42 -11.33
CA GLY A 53 -9.91 2.78 -12.67
C GLY A 53 -10.85 1.75 -13.34
N VAL A 54 -11.09 0.58 -12.73
CA VAL A 54 -11.84 -0.54 -13.37
C VAL A 54 -13.27 -0.17 -13.73
N TRP A 55 -13.92 0.72 -12.96
CA TRP A 55 -15.28 1.19 -13.22
C TRP A 55 -15.45 1.87 -14.59
N ALA A 56 -14.39 2.47 -15.15
CA ALA A 56 -14.46 3.12 -16.46
C ALA A 56 -14.62 2.12 -17.62
N ARG A 57 -14.30 0.84 -17.39
CA ARG A 57 -14.54 -0.28 -18.32
C ARG A 57 -15.95 -0.86 -18.23
N ALA A 58 -16.79 -0.39 -17.30
CA ALA A 58 -18.17 -0.83 -17.17
C ALA A 58 -18.95 -0.64 -18.49
N MET A 59 -19.87 -1.57 -18.78
CA MET A 59 -20.65 -1.61 -20.03
C MET A 59 -19.84 -1.71 -21.35
N THR A 60 -18.52 -1.86 -21.30
CA THR A 60 -17.70 -2.15 -22.50
C THR A 60 -17.63 -3.66 -22.76
N PRO A 61 -17.27 -4.12 -23.99
CA PRO A 61 -16.98 -5.53 -24.25
C PRO A 61 -15.86 -6.13 -23.39
N ALA A 62 -15.00 -5.28 -22.80
CA ALA A 62 -13.93 -5.68 -21.88
C ALA A 62 -14.34 -5.61 -20.40
N ALA A 63 -15.62 -5.40 -20.09
CA ALA A 63 -16.13 -5.39 -18.72
C ALA A 63 -16.03 -6.79 -18.09
N ARG A 64 -15.55 -6.86 -16.84
CA ARG A 64 -15.67 -8.08 -16.03
C ARG A 64 -17.17 -8.38 -15.79
N PRO A 65 -17.59 -9.64 -15.56
CA PRO A 65 -19.00 -10.01 -15.42
C PRO A 65 -19.81 -9.14 -14.43
N SER A 66 -19.20 -8.76 -13.31
CA SER A 66 -19.80 -7.90 -12.27
C SER A 66 -19.92 -6.42 -12.64
N TRP A 67 -19.38 -5.99 -13.78
CA TRP A 67 -19.39 -4.61 -14.30
C TRP A 67 -20.16 -4.46 -15.62
N VAL A 68 -20.64 -5.55 -16.22
CA VAL A 68 -21.40 -5.53 -17.50
C VAL A 68 -22.68 -4.68 -17.37
N LYS A 69 -23.37 -4.76 -16.23
CA LYS A 69 -24.64 -4.05 -15.97
C LYS A 69 -24.47 -2.75 -15.17
N PHE A 70 -23.24 -2.33 -14.87
CA PHE A 70 -22.98 -1.17 -14.00
C PHE A 70 -23.09 0.14 -14.79
N SER A 71 -24.11 0.96 -14.49
CA SER A 71 -24.33 2.24 -15.16
C SER A 71 -23.59 3.38 -14.45
N LYS A 72 -22.64 4.00 -15.16
CA LYS A 72 -21.95 5.22 -14.71
C LYS A 72 -22.93 6.37 -14.46
N ALA A 73 -23.93 6.55 -15.33
CA ALA A 73 -24.94 7.60 -15.21
C ALA A 73 -25.82 7.45 -13.96
N LYS A 74 -26.20 6.21 -13.58
CA LYS A 74 -26.94 5.96 -12.32
C LYS A 74 -26.16 6.33 -11.06
N VAL A 75 -24.82 6.41 -11.13
CA VAL A 75 -23.97 6.86 -10.02
C VAL A 75 -23.80 8.38 -10.07
N CYS A 76 -23.30 8.88 -11.19
CA CYS A 76 -22.79 10.26 -11.30
C CYS A 76 -23.85 11.29 -11.71
N GLY A 77 -24.93 10.84 -12.35
CA GLY A 77 -25.84 11.69 -13.14
C GLY A 77 -25.57 11.55 -14.63
N GLU A 78 -26.60 11.70 -15.46
CA GLU A 78 -26.43 11.75 -16.92
C GLU A 78 -25.56 12.96 -17.31
N GLY A 79 -24.75 12.79 -18.37
CA GLY A 79 -23.86 13.83 -18.90
C GLY A 79 -22.76 14.34 -17.95
N SER A 80 -22.60 13.79 -16.75
CA SER A 80 -21.65 14.28 -15.74
C SER A 80 -20.21 13.84 -16.05
N PRO A 81 -19.15 14.57 -15.63
CA PRO A 81 -17.78 14.30 -16.11
C PRO A 81 -17.24 12.87 -15.86
N CYS A 82 -17.72 12.20 -14.82
CA CYS A 82 -17.41 10.78 -14.59
C CYS A 82 -17.92 9.87 -15.73
N THR A 83 -19.06 10.17 -16.37
CA THR A 83 -19.66 9.28 -17.37
C THR A 83 -18.87 9.28 -18.68
N SER A 84 -18.25 10.40 -19.04
CA SER A 84 -17.37 10.56 -20.21
C SER A 84 -15.90 10.24 -19.94
N THR A 85 -15.50 10.05 -18.67
CA THR A 85 -14.12 9.68 -18.30
C THR A 85 -13.66 8.42 -19.03
N SER A 86 -12.50 8.50 -19.69
CA SER A 86 -11.90 7.40 -20.44
C SER A 86 -11.26 6.35 -19.52
N VAL A 87 -11.06 5.14 -20.04
CA VAL A 87 -10.35 4.07 -19.31
C VAL A 87 -8.90 4.47 -18.99
N HIS A 88 -8.26 5.25 -19.87
CA HIS A 88 -6.92 5.76 -19.65
C HIS A 88 -6.92 6.78 -18.50
N ASP A 89 -7.77 7.81 -18.54
CA ASP A 89 -7.84 8.85 -17.50
C ASP A 89 -8.22 8.27 -16.13
N ALA A 90 -9.16 7.32 -16.10
CA ALA A 90 -9.53 6.63 -14.87
C ALA A 90 -8.34 5.92 -14.22
N ASP A 91 -7.44 5.35 -15.02
CA ASP A 91 -6.24 4.64 -14.58
C ASP A 91 -5.04 5.56 -14.32
N THR A 92 -4.88 6.67 -15.05
CA THR A 92 -3.70 7.55 -14.96
C THR A 92 -3.90 8.81 -14.10
N LYS A 93 -5.14 9.21 -13.84
CA LYS A 93 -5.48 10.45 -13.10
C LYS A 93 -6.38 10.21 -11.89
N TYR A 94 -7.20 9.16 -11.88
CA TYR A 94 -8.26 9.01 -10.87
C TYR A 94 -8.18 7.74 -10.02
N ALA A 95 -7.32 6.77 -10.36
CA ALA A 95 -7.11 5.53 -9.63
C ALA A 95 -6.28 5.71 -8.33
N ALA A 96 -6.62 6.71 -7.52
CA ALA A 96 -5.98 6.96 -6.24
C ALA A 96 -6.59 6.08 -5.13
N GLY A 97 -5.74 5.54 -4.26
CA GLY A 97 -6.06 4.89 -3.00
C GLY A 97 -5.25 5.51 -1.85
N PRO A 98 -5.43 5.03 -0.60
CA PRO A 98 -4.63 5.49 0.53
C PRO A 98 -3.15 5.13 0.33
N VAL A 99 -2.17 5.98 0.66
CA VAL A 99 -2.31 7.30 1.31
C VAL A 99 -2.76 8.38 0.33
N TYR A 100 -3.62 9.26 0.84
CA TYR A 100 -4.16 10.41 0.13
C TYR A 100 -3.60 11.72 0.69
N LEU A 101 -3.20 12.65 -0.19
CA LEU A 101 -2.71 13.99 0.14
C LEU A 101 -3.48 15.01 -0.71
N ALA A 102 -4.32 15.85 -0.10
CA ALA A 102 -5.10 16.86 -0.80
C ALA A 102 -5.37 18.07 0.09
N HIS A 103 -5.67 19.22 -0.50
CA HIS A 103 -6.03 20.42 0.24
C HIS A 103 -7.38 20.26 0.93
N ILE A 104 -7.62 20.96 2.05
CA ILE A 104 -8.87 20.81 2.83
C ILE A 104 -10.13 21.14 2.00
N ASP A 105 -10.04 22.10 1.08
CA ASP A 105 -11.15 22.43 0.17
C ASP A 105 -11.45 21.31 -0.83
N ASP A 106 -10.41 20.67 -1.37
CA ASP A 106 -10.56 19.55 -2.29
C ASP A 106 -11.19 18.37 -1.54
N TRP A 107 -10.74 18.12 -0.31
CA TRP A 107 -11.33 17.11 0.58
C TRP A 107 -12.80 17.37 0.89
N ARG A 108 -13.21 18.62 1.14
CA ARG A 108 -14.62 18.97 1.36
C ARG A 108 -15.47 18.62 0.15
N ALA A 109 -15.05 19.01 -1.05
CA ALA A 109 -15.75 18.70 -2.29
C ALA A 109 -15.79 17.19 -2.57
N VAL A 110 -14.65 16.50 -2.45
CA VAL A 110 -14.55 15.04 -2.65
C VAL A 110 -15.40 14.27 -1.65
N ALA A 111 -15.39 14.64 -0.36
CA ALA A 111 -16.15 13.95 0.67
C ALA A 111 -17.66 14.06 0.44
N GLU A 112 -18.17 15.25 0.09
CA GLU A 112 -19.59 15.42 -0.23
C GLU A 112 -20.00 14.60 -1.47
N GLN A 113 -19.20 14.66 -2.53
CA GLN A 113 -19.50 13.93 -3.77
C GLN A 113 -19.40 12.40 -3.55
N TRP A 114 -18.39 11.94 -2.81
CA TRP A 114 -18.17 10.53 -2.46
C TRP A 114 -19.32 9.97 -1.62
N TRP A 115 -19.75 10.70 -0.58
CA TRP A 115 -20.88 10.34 0.27
C TRP A 115 -22.17 10.11 -0.54
N ARG A 116 -22.46 11.01 -1.50
CA ARG A 116 -23.64 10.91 -2.39
C ARG A 116 -23.54 9.75 -3.37
N MET A 117 -22.34 9.42 -3.86
CA MET A 117 -22.11 8.34 -4.84
C MET A 117 -22.05 6.94 -4.21
N MET A 118 -21.51 6.81 -2.98
CA MET A 118 -21.29 5.52 -2.31
C MET A 118 -22.51 4.57 -2.31
N PRO A 119 -23.72 4.98 -1.89
CA PRO A 119 -24.89 4.09 -1.92
C PRO A 119 -25.30 3.70 -3.35
N ARG A 120 -25.07 4.56 -4.35
CA ARG A 120 -25.41 4.31 -5.76
C ARG A 120 -24.46 3.33 -6.43
N VAL A 121 -23.19 3.34 -6.03
CA VAL A 121 -22.22 2.31 -6.41
C VAL A 121 -22.58 0.99 -5.75
N HIS A 122 -22.81 0.99 -4.43
CA HIS A 122 -23.13 -0.24 -3.68
C HIS A 122 -24.45 -0.90 -4.15
N ALA A 123 -25.45 -0.11 -4.57
CA ALA A 123 -26.69 -0.62 -5.15
C ALA A 123 -26.50 -1.39 -6.48
N GLN A 124 -25.41 -1.14 -7.21
CA GLN A 124 -25.07 -1.82 -8.47
C GLN A 124 -23.91 -2.82 -8.32
N TYR A 125 -23.06 -2.63 -7.31
CA TYR A 125 -21.86 -3.43 -7.04
C TYR A 125 -21.73 -3.67 -5.52
N PRO A 126 -22.53 -4.59 -4.94
CA PRO A 126 -22.56 -4.85 -3.49
C PRO A 126 -21.41 -5.78 -3.07
N GLN A 127 -20.18 -5.36 -3.33
CA GLN A 127 -18.96 -6.10 -3.02
C GLN A 127 -18.08 -5.29 -2.06
N LEU A 128 -17.17 -5.97 -1.37
CA LEU A 128 -16.17 -5.29 -0.55
C LEU A 128 -15.31 -4.36 -1.43
N LEU A 129 -14.98 -3.17 -0.90
CA LEU A 129 -14.27 -2.09 -1.62
C LEU A 129 -15.11 -1.34 -2.67
N ALA A 130 -16.44 -1.52 -2.69
CA ALA A 130 -17.37 -0.70 -3.48
C ALA A 130 -17.16 0.81 -3.25
N GLU A 131 -16.88 1.20 -2.01
CA GLU A 131 -16.60 2.55 -1.58
C GLU A 131 -15.37 3.17 -2.27
N MET A 132 -14.37 2.37 -2.68
CA MET A 132 -13.19 2.87 -3.38
C MET A 132 -13.52 3.27 -4.83
N TYR A 133 -14.41 2.54 -5.50
CA TYR A 133 -14.90 2.96 -6.83
C TYR A 133 -15.76 4.22 -6.72
N ALA A 134 -16.56 4.36 -5.66
CA ALA A 134 -17.31 5.59 -5.42
C ALA A 134 -16.38 6.80 -5.19
N PHE A 135 -15.24 6.60 -4.51
CA PHE A 135 -14.22 7.64 -4.34
C PHE A 135 -13.60 8.07 -5.67
N THR A 136 -13.10 7.12 -6.47
CA THR A 136 -12.43 7.45 -7.74
C THR A 136 -13.41 8.01 -8.79
N MET A 137 -14.68 7.57 -8.77
CA MET A 137 -15.76 8.17 -9.57
C MET A 137 -16.11 9.59 -9.10
N ALA A 138 -16.14 9.87 -7.80
CA ALA A 138 -16.40 11.20 -7.25
C ALA A 138 -15.29 12.18 -7.64
N VAL A 139 -14.03 11.78 -7.50
CA VAL A 139 -12.84 12.53 -7.93
C VAL A 139 -12.90 12.83 -9.45
N ALA A 140 -13.18 11.83 -10.28
CA ALA A 140 -13.33 12.01 -11.72
C ALA A 140 -14.50 12.95 -12.08
N ASN A 141 -15.59 12.90 -11.33
CA ASN A 141 -16.75 13.77 -11.54
C ASN A 141 -16.49 15.24 -11.17
N LEU A 142 -15.58 15.49 -10.23
CA LEU A 142 -15.09 16.81 -9.88
C LEU A 142 -13.99 17.30 -10.84
N THR A 143 -13.63 16.52 -11.86
CA THR A 143 -12.53 16.81 -12.80
C THR A 143 -11.22 17.15 -12.10
N LEU A 144 -10.96 16.51 -10.96
CA LEU A 144 -9.83 16.77 -10.09
C LEU A 144 -8.78 15.65 -10.29
N PRO A 145 -7.78 15.81 -11.20
CA PRO A 145 -6.77 14.79 -11.42
C PRO A 145 -5.82 14.68 -10.21
N TRP A 146 -5.46 13.45 -9.86
CA TRP A 146 -4.48 13.16 -8.80
C TRP A 146 -3.14 12.79 -9.41
N ALA A 147 -2.06 13.27 -8.80
CA ALA A 147 -0.73 12.73 -9.03
C ALA A 147 -0.64 11.33 -8.38
N LEU A 148 -0.41 10.31 -9.19
CA LEU A 148 -0.42 8.91 -8.77
C LEU A 148 1.01 8.40 -8.57
N VAL A 149 1.32 7.97 -7.36
CA VAL A 149 2.61 7.36 -6.97
C VAL A 149 2.43 5.91 -6.57
N SER A 150 3.21 4.98 -7.14
CA SER A 150 3.01 3.55 -6.87
C SER A 150 3.71 3.05 -5.61
N HIS A 151 4.46 3.90 -4.89
CA HIS A 151 5.49 3.47 -3.95
C HIS A 151 5.29 3.87 -2.47
N PHE A 152 4.16 4.47 -2.09
CA PHE A 152 3.95 4.77 -0.67
C PHE A 152 3.70 3.51 0.14
N MET A 153 2.96 2.54 -0.42
CA MET A 153 2.47 1.39 0.34
C MET A 153 2.89 0.01 -0.17
N VAL A 154 2.69 -0.96 0.71
CA VAL A 154 2.59 -2.40 0.44
C VAL A 154 1.37 -3.00 1.14
N SER A 155 0.74 -4.01 0.53
CA SER A 155 -0.50 -4.64 1.00
C SER A 155 -0.41 -6.18 1.09
N ASP A 156 -1.01 -6.94 0.17
CA ASP A 156 -0.98 -8.40 0.10
C ASP A 156 0.34 -8.87 -0.51
N PRO A 157 1.15 -9.71 0.17
CA PRO A 157 2.38 -10.23 -0.42
C PRO A 157 2.11 -11.12 -1.66
N GLY A 158 0.87 -11.57 -1.87
CA GLY A 158 0.43 -12.25 -3.09
C GLY A 158 -0.08 -11.33 -4.21
N THR A 159 -0.14 -10.00 -4.03
CA THR A 159 -0.61 -9.10 -5.09
C THR A 159 0.36 -9.06 -6.27
N MET A 160 -0.15 -9.18 -7.49
CA MET A 160 0.66 -8.95 -8.70
C MET A 160 0.57 -7.50 -9.18
N SER A 161 0.06 -6.58 -8.35
CA SER A 161 -0.07 -5.18 -8.74
C SER A 161 1.30 -4.53 -8.92
N PRO A 162 1.60 -3.92 -10.08
CA PRO A 162 2.78 -3.07 -10.26
C PRO A 162 2.64 -1.72 -9.53
N THR A 163 1.48 -1.48 -8.88
CA THR A 163 1.14 -0.23 -8.21
C THR A 163 1.46 -0.26 -6.70
N GLU A 164 2.46 -1.04 -6.28
CA GLU A 164 2.91 -1.15 -4.88
C GLU A 164 4.44 -1.32 -4.84
N SER A 165 5.05 -0.99 -3.70
CA SER A 165 6.52 -0.94 -3.52
C SER A 165 7.21 -2.32 -3.45
N TRP A 166 6.50 -3.40 -3.79
CA TRP A 166 7.04 -4.76 -3.74
C TRP A 166 8.29 -4.99 -4.59
N PRO A 167 8.46 -4.40 -5.79
CA PRO A 167 9.69 -4.56 -6.57
C PRO A 167 10.94 -4.15 -5.79
N TRP A 168 10.89 -3.09 -4.97
CA TRP A 168 12.03 -2.66 -4.15
C TRP A 168 12.42 -3.70 -3.08
N ILE A 169 11.46 -4.51 -2.64
CA ILE A 169 11.67 -5.61 -1.68
C ILE A 169 12.18 -6.88 -2.39
N GLU A 170 11.82 -7.06 -3.66
CA GLU A 170 12.33 -8.15 -4.50
C GLU A 170 13.77 -7.88 -4.96
N ASP A 171 14.10 -6.64 -5.34
CA ASP A 171 15.43 -6.21 -5.75
C ASP A 171 16.48 -6.37 -4.60
N LEU A 172 16.05 -6.39 -3.33
CA LEU A 172 16.92 -6.76 -2.19
C LEU A 172 17.50 -8.18 -2.34
N THR A 173 16.77 -9.08 -2.99
CA THR A 173 17.17 -10.49 -3.13
C THR A 173 18.14 -10.73 -4.29
N ASP A 174 18.36 -9.72 -5.13
CA ASP A 174 19.43 -9.68 -6.15
C ASP A 174 20.79 -9.23 -5.55
N SER A 175 20.84 -8.92 -4.25
CA SER A 175 22.09 -8.57 -3.53
C SER A 175 22.97 -9.80 -3.23
N PRO A 176 24.25 -9.65 -2.85
CA PRO A 176 25.12 -10.77 -2.48
C PRO A 176 24.62 -11.62 -1.31
N ASP A 177 23.82 -11.04 -0.41
CA ASP A 177 23.16 -11.73 0.70
C ASP A 177 21.95 -12.59 0.24
N GLY A 178 21.55 -12.45 -1.02
CA GLY A 178 20.41 -13.13 -1.62
C GLY A 178 19.10 -12.86 -0.86
N PRO A 179 18.20 -13.86 -0.77
CA PRO A 179 16.98 -13.73 0.01
C PRO A 179 17.18 -13.42 1.50
N SER A 180 18.37 -13.63 2.07
CA SER A 180 18.61 -13.34 3.49
C SER A 180 18.64 -11.84 3.81
N ALA A 181 18.89 -10.99 2.81
CA ALA A 181 18.90 -9.54 2.91
C ALA A 181 17.65 -8.95 3.59
N VAL A 182 16.47 -9.56 3.39
CA VAL A 182 15.19 -9.05 3.92
C VAL A 182 15.09 -9.09 5.45
N CYS A 183 15.94 -9.86 6.13
CA CYS A 183 16.03 -9.96 7.58
C CYS A 183 17.45 -9.75 8.13
N ASN A 184 18.45 -9.47 7.28
CA ASN A 184 19.86 -9.40 7.71
C ASN A 184 20.05 -8.33 8.80
N GLY A 185 20.66 -8.71 9.93
CA GLY A 185 20.90 -7.83 11.08
C GLY A 185 19.66 -7.41 11.87
N ALA A 186 18.50 -8.07 11.68
CA ALA A 186 17.31 -7.84 12.48
C ALA A 186 17.35 -8.58 13.83
N THR A 187 16.85 -7.94 14.88
CA THR A 187 16.66 -8.54 16.22
C THR A 187 15.23 -8.25 16.71
N ALA A 188 14.87 -8.68 17.92
CA ALA A 188 13.55 -8.40 18.49
C ALA A 188 13.19 -6.91 18.57
N THR A 189 14.16 -5.99 18.58
CA THR A 189 13.96 -4.52 18.66
C THR A 189 14.76 -3.73 17.62
N THR A 190 15.63 -4.38 16.84
CA THR A 190 16.46 -3.75 15.81
C THR A 190 15.98 -4.13 14.42
N LEU A 191 15.76 -3.13 13.56
CA LEU A 191 15.38 -3.33 12.15
C LEU A 191 16.53 -3.93 11.32
N PRO A 192 16.23 -4.59 10.18
CA PRO A 192 17.23 -5.06 9.24
C PRO A 192 18.24 -3.97 8.82
N ALA A 193 19.44 -4.39 8.41
CA ALA A 193 20.52 -3.48 8.03
C ALA A 193 20.11 -2.56 6.87
N ALA A 194 19.44 -3.10 5.84
CA ALA A 194 18.91 -2.35 4.70
C ALA A 194 17.90 -1.25 5.10
N THR A 195 17.17 -1.42 6.21
CA THR A 195 16.23 -0.42 6.75
C THR A 195 16.92 0.69 7.52
N ARG A 196 18.09 0.39 8.09
CA ARG A 196 18.86 1.30 8.94
C ARG A 196 19.78 2.21 8.14
N ASP A 197 20.31 1.74 7.00
CA ASP A 197 21.07 2.57 6.06
C ASP A 197 20.13 3.48 5.25
N ARG A 198 19.71 4.58 5.85
CA ARG A 198 18.82 5.57 5.20
C ARG A 198 19.48 6.38 4.08
N ILE A 199 20.80 6.32 3.92
CA ILE A 199 21.55 7.15 2.98
C ILE A 199 21.88 6.34 1.72
N ASN A 200 22.46 5.15 1.88
CA ASN A 200 22.91 4.32 0.76
C ASN A 200 22.01 3.10 0.51
N GLY A 201 21.12 2.77 1.46
CA GLY A 201 20.20 1.65 1.36
C GLY A 201 19.16 1.77 0.24
N PRO A 202 18.34 0.72 0.06
CA PRO A 202 17.23 0.73 -0.88
C PRO A 202 16.14 1.73 -0.46
N SER A 203 15.36 2.20 -1.43
CA SER A 203 14.06 2.79 -1.13
C SER A 203 13.16 1.71 -0.51
N LEU A 204 12.46 2.01 0.58
CA LEU A 204 11.54 1.08 1.24
C LEU A 204 10.13 1.70 1.37
N PRO A 205 9.05 0.90 1.35
CA PRO A 205 7.70 1.40 1.60
C PRO A 205 7.60 2.04 2.99
N THR A 206 6.92 3.18 3.06
CA THR A 206 6.67 3.90 4.32
C THR A 206 5.30 3.62 4.91
N VAL A 207 4.42 2.96 4.16
CA VAL A 207 3.02 2.70 4.55
C VAL A 207 2.68 1.21 4.43
N LEU A 208 2.00 0.70 5.46
CA LEU A 208 1.35 -0.61 5.43
C LEU A 208 -0.15 -0.45 5.21
N HIS A 209 -0.69 -1.05 4.15
CA HIS A 209 -2.14 -1.25 4.04
C HIS A 209 -2.57 -2.43 4.94
N TYR A 210 -2.93 -2.12 6.19
CA TYR A 210 -3.10 -3.12 7.26
C TYR A 210 -4.41 -3.92 7.22
N CYS A 211 -4.60 -4.65 6.13
CA CYS A 211 -5.74 -5.55 5.88
C CYS A 211 -5.35 -7.04 5.91
N GLN A 212 -4.04 -7.33 5.85
CA GLN A 212 -3.52 -8.66 5.53
C GLN A 212 -2.89 -9.38 6.73
N ARG A 213 -2.65 -10.68 6.57
CA ARG A 213 -1.92 -11.53 7.51
C ARG A 213 -0.58 -11.94 6.90
N TYR A 214 0.51 -11.55 7.55
CA TYR A 214 1.85 -12.08 7.31
C TYR A 214 2.07 -13.25 8.26
N LEU A 215 2.53 -14.38 7.74
CA LEU A 215 2.76 -15.62 8.49
C LEU A 215 3.91 -16.39 7.84
N ALA A 216 4.98 -16.62 8.60
CA ALA A 216 6.10 -17.49 8.23
C ALA A 216 6.72 -18.04 9.53
N ALA A 217 7.14 -19.31 9.52
CA ALA A 217 7.54 -20.05 10.70
C ALA A 217 6.49 -19.92 11.83
N ASP A 218 6.94 -19.58 13.02
CA ASP A 218 6.16 -19.31 14.23
C ASP A 218 5.68 -17.85 14.35
N HIS A 219 5.95 -17.00 13.34
CA HIS A 219 5.74 -15.56 13.41
C HIS A 219 4.50 -15.10 12.64
N ILE A 220 3.63 -14.33 13.31
CA ILE A 220 2.39 -13.80 12.73
C ILE A 220 2.23 -12.29 12.98
N PHE A 221 1.92 -11.54 11.94
CA PHE A 221 1.49 -10.15 12.04
C PHE A 221 0.16 -9.94 11.30
N ALA A 222 -0.89 -9.58 12.04
CA ALA A 222 -2.23 -9.38 11.50
C ALA A 222 -3.09 -8.52 12.45
N LYS A 223 -4.10 -7.82 11.90
CA LYS A 223 -4.98 -6.87 12.63
C LYS A 223 -5.65 -7.40 13.89
N ARG A 224 -5.89 -8.72 13.99
CA ARG A 224 -6.51 -9.40 15.15
C ARG A 224 -5.51 -10.26 15.94
N LYS A 225 -4.21 -9.97 15.82
CA LYS A 225 -3.11 -10.71 16.45
C LYS A 225 -2.08 -9.82 17.14
N VAL A 226 -2.09 -8.51 16.87
CA VAL A 226 -1.43 -7.52 17.74
C VAL A 226 -2.34 -7.29 18.97
N PRO A 227 -1.82 -7.37 20.21
CA PRO A 227 -2.58 -7.09 21.42
C PRO A 227 -3.17 -5.67 21.42
N HIS A 228 -4.38 -5.50 21.97
CA HIS A 228 -5.05 -4.20 22.01
C HIS A 228 -4.49 -3.27 23.09
N ASP A 229 -3.91 -3.87 24.13
CA ASP A 229 -3.27 -3.31 25.31
C ASP A 229 -1.74 -3.19 25.18
N LEU A 230 -1.20 -3.43 23.97
CA LEU A 230 0.25 -3.43 23.71
C LEU A 230 0.95 -2.16 24.24
N PHE A 231 0.34 -0.99 24.02
CA PHE A 231 0.80 0.30 24.54
C PHE A 231 0.05 0.70 25.82
N SER A 232 0.07 -0.19 26.82
CA SER A 232 -0.34 0.11 28.20
C SER A 232 0.89 0.45 29.06
N CYS A 233 0.67 1.12 30.20
CA CYS A 233 1.64 1.24 31.30
C CYS A 233 1.37 0.25 32.45
N GLU A 234 0.28 -0.51 32.38
CA GLU A 234 -0.07 -1.52 33.38
C GLU A 234 0.68 -2.84 33.13
N GLY A 235 0.90 -3.63 34.18
CA GLY A 235 1.61 -4.91 34.12
C GLY A 235 3.15 -4.79 34.20
N GLN A 236 3.79 -5.88 34.62
CA GLN A 236 5.25 -6.00 34.65
C GLN A 236 5.82 -6.15 33.23
N VAL A 237 7.08 -5.70 33.05
CA VAL A 237 8.01 -5.86 31.91
C VAL A 237 7.36 -6.05 30.53
N PRO A 238 7.50 -5.09 29.58
CA PRO A 238 6.84 -5.17 28.28
C PRO A 238 7.09 -6.51 27.57
N THR A 239 6.02 -7.30 27.44
CA THR A 239 6.05 -8.57 26.72
C THR A 239 6.15 -8.26 25.22
N LEU A 240 7.37 -8.24 24.71
CA LEU A 240 7.65 -8.06 23.29
C LEU A 240 6.94 -9.13 22.46
N MET A 241 6.48 -8.75 21.28
CA MET A 241 6.04 -9.72 20.27
C MET A 241 7.20 -10.68 19.96
N PRO A 242 7.00 -12.02 20.04
CA PRO A 242 8.04 -12.99 19.75
C PRO A 242 8.66 -12.74 18.36
N PHE A 243 9.99 -12.80 18.29
CA PHE A 243 10.73 -12.56 17.05
C PHE A 243 12.01 -13.38 16.98
N ASN A 244 12.20 -14.10 15.88
CA ASN A 244 13.43 -14.82 15.58
C ASN A 244 13.71 -14.77 14.07
N ALA A 245 14.61 -13.88 13.64
CA ALA A 245 15.01 -13.77 12.24
C ALA A 245 15.58 -15.09 11.69
N THR A 246 16.26 -15.90 12.51
CA THR A 246 16.84 -17.18 12.09
C THR A 246 15.78 -18.23 11.74
N THR A 247 14.63 -18.30 12.45
CA THR A 247 13.57 -19.24 12.07
C THR A 247 12.85 -18.80 10.79
N ILE A 248 12.59 -17.50 10.64
CA ILE A 248 12.02 -16.90 9.42
C ILE A 248 12.93 -17.16 8.21
N LEU A 249 14.24 -16.93 8.33
CA LEU A 249 15.21 -17.15 7.26
C LEU A 249 15.38 -18.64 6.90
N ARG A 250 15.32 -19.53 7.90
CA ARG A 250 15.37 -20.98 7.69
C ARG A 250 14.16 -21.49 6.91
N GLU A 251 12.96 -20.95 7.17
CA GLU A 251 11.76 -21.29 6.38
C GLU A 251 11.78 -20.68 4.98
N LEU A 252 12.29 -19.44 4.84
CA LEU A 252 12.42 -18.78 3.54
C LEU A 252 13.29 -19.61 2.57
N GLY A 253 14.42 -20.13 3.07
CA GLY A 253 15.31 -21.01 2.31
C GLY A 253 16.01 -20.32 1.13
N PRO A 254 16.74 -21.09 0.29
CA PRO A 254 17.59 -20.55 -0.77
C PRO A 254 16.85 -20.23 -2.08
N LYS A 255 15.62 -20.74 -2.27
CA LYS A 255 14.80 -20.54 -3.49
C LYS A 255 13.35 -20.20 -3.13
N PRO A 256 13.10 -19.10 -2.39
CA PRO A 256 11.76 -18.74 -1.96
C PRO A 256 10.85 -18.32 -3.11
N SER A 257 9.55 -18.42 -2.89
CA SER A 257 8.57 -17.74 -3.74
C SER A 257 8.56 -16.23 -3.45
N VAL A 258 8.16 -15.42 -4.44
CA VAL A 258 7.94 -13.96 -4.28
C VAL A 258 7.08 -13.64 -3.05
N LYS A 259 5.99 -14.40 -2.84
CA LYS A 259 5.13 -14.24 -1.66
C LYS A 259 5.87 -14.52 -0.35
N ALA A 260 6.77 -15.50 -0.31
CA ALA A 260 7.58 -15.80 0.88
C ALA A 260 8.59 -14.69 1.17
N ILE A 261 9.32 -14.20 0.16
CA ILE A 261 10.24 -13.04 0.28
C ILE A 261 9.53 -11.85 0.92
N ARG A 262 8.40 -11.45 0.31
CA ARG A 262 7.57 -10.32 0.77
C ARG A 262 7.01 -10.54 2.18
N THR A 263 6.58 -11.77 2.50
CA THR A 263 6.04 -12.08 3.84
C THR A 263 7.13 -12.01 4.91
N SER A 264 8.31 -12.58 4.66
CA SER A 264 9.46 -12.53 5.56
C SER A 264 9.98 -11.11 5.76
N PHE A 265 10.06 -10.31 4.68
CA PHE A 265 10.36 -8.88 4.76
C PHE A 265 9.42 -8.17 5.75
N MET A 266 8.10 -8.33 5.58
CA MET A 266 7.12 -7.65 6.44
C MET A 266 7.23 -8.10 7.90
N LEU A 267 7.46 -9.39 8.17
CA LEU A 267 7.66 -9.88 9.55
C LEU A 267 8.95 -9.32 10.18
N CYS A 268 10.05 -9.32 9.43
CA CYS A 268 11.35 -8.80 9.87
C CYS A 268 11.40 -7.28 10.00
N HIS A 269 10.44 -6.53 9.45
CA HIS A 269 10.30 -5.09 9.66
C HIS A 269 9.27 -4.76 10.74
N LEU A 270 8.04 -5.28 10.63
CA LEU A 270 6.92 -4.85 11.47
C LEU A 270 7.06 -5.30 12.93
N ILE A 271 7.52 -6.54 13.18
CA ILE A 271 7.64 -7.03 14.56
C ILE A 271 8.74 -6.26 15.32
N PRO A 272 9.98 -6.10 14.79
CA PRO A 272 10.99 -5.28 15.46
C PRO A 272 10.61 -3.80 15.58
N MET A 273 9.92 -3.22 14.59
CA MET A 273 9.42 -1.85 14.65
C MET A 273 8.43 -1.64 15.80
N VAL A 274 7.45 -2.53 15.94
CA VAL A 274 6.42 -2.47 16.98
C VAL A 274 7.03 -2.70 18.37
N ASN A 275 7.95 -3.65 18.51
CA ASN A 275 8.70 -3.88 19.75
C ASN A 275 9.58 -2.67 20.13
N SER A 276 10.26 -2.06 19.17
CA SER A 276 11.08 -0.84 19.38
C SER A 276 10.22 0.36 19.81
N ALA A 277 9.04 0.50 19.20
CA ALA A 277 8.05 1.50 19.60
C ALA A 277 7.51 1.24 21.02
N LEU A 278 7.27 -0.02 21.40
CA LEU A 278 6.83 -0.38 22.76
C LEU A 278 7.88 -0.05 23.82
N VAL A 279 9.15 -0.40 23.58
CA VAL A 279 10.27 -0.04 24.48
C VAL A 279 10.38 1.48 24.62
N SER A 280 10.24 2.23 23.53
CA SER A 280 10.27 3.69 23.57
C SER A 280 9.07 4.27 24.33
N TYR A 281 7.86 3.74 24.10
CA TYR A 281 6.65 4.15 24.81
C TYR A 281 6.75 3.93 26.32
N ARG A 282 7.22 2.76 26.77
CA ARG A 282 7.39 2.46 28.21
C ARG A 282 8.41 3.40 28.88
N ARG A 283 9.51 3.70 28.19
CA ARG A 283 10.52 4.68 28.64
C ARG A 283 9.96 6.12 28.71
N ASP A 284 9.30 6.57 27.64
CA ASP A 284 8.98 7.99 27.43
C ASP A 284 7.61 8.40 28.01
N VAL A 285 6.69 7.45 28.21
CA VAL A 285 5.31 7.69 28.67
C VAL A 285 5.05 7.07 30.04
N CYS A 286 5.55 5.86 30.30
CA CYS A 286 5.30 5.14 31.56
C CYS A 286 6.34 5.42 32.66
N ASN A 287 7.38 6.21 32.37
CA ASN A 287 8.53 6.47 33.25
C ASN A 287 9.25 5.21 33.75
N GLU A 288 9.17 4.11 33.00
CA GLU A 288 9.95 2.91 33.32
C GLU A 288 11.42 3.15 32.95
N THR A 289 12.25 3.42 33.97
CA THR A 289 13.70 3.34 33.82
C THR A 289 14.07 1.97 33.29
N GLN A 290 14.78 1.93 32.15
CA GLN A 290 15.16 0.69 31.48
C GLN A 290 15.75 -0.32 32.47
N VAL A 291 15.05 -1.44 32.65
CA VAL A 291 15.66 -2.65 33.20
C VAL A 291 16.74 -3.06 32.20
N ARG A 292 18.00 -3.00 32.64
CA ARG A 292 19.19 -3.33 31.83
C ARG A 292 19.27 -4.82 31.53
#